data_AF-A0AAP4EB60-F1
#
_entry.id   AF-A0AAP4EB60-F1
#
_cell.length_a   1.000
_cell.length_b   1.000
_cell.length_c   1.000
_cell.angle_alpha   90.00
_cell.angle_beta   90.00
_cell.angle_gamma   90.00
#
_symmetry.space_group_name_H-M   'P 1'
#
loop_
_entity.id
_entity.type
_entity.pdbx_description
1 polymer ?
#
loop_
_entity_poly.entity_id
_entity_poly.type
_entity_poly.pdbx_seq_one_letter_code
_entity_poly.pdbx_strand_id
1 'polypeptide(L)'
;MLSHMVKVLGILLTAAAISLIEVPYMWKKGLKKELWLFSILLLFAVGICCAKALNWLIPTPLDWITAVYRPFSDFLTHIGLIK
;
A
#
# COMPACT_ATOMS: atom_id res chain seq x y z
N MET A 1 11.96 14.36 -10.56
CA MET A 1 11.92 13.19 -11.48
C MET A 1 12.79 12.02 -10.97
N LEU A 2 14.10 12.21 -10.76
CA LEU A 2 15.02 11.15 -10.30
C LEU A 2 14.60 10.46 -8.99
N SER A 3 14.12 11.22 -8.00
CA SER A 3 13.68 10.67 -6.70
C SER A 3 12.49 9.69 -6.82
N HIS A 4 11.58 9.91 -7.76
CA HIS A 4 10.43 9.00 -7.98
C HIS A 4 10.87 7.69 -8.62
N MET A 5 11.78 7.76 -9.60
CA MET A 5 12.36 6.57 -10.24
C MET A 5 13.11 5.70 -9.23
N VAL A 6 13.91 6.28 -8.33
CA VAL A 6 14.64 5.52 -7.31
C VAL A 6 13.69 4.81 -6.34
N LYS A 7 12.59 5.46 -5.93
CA LYS A 7 11.57 4.83 -5.07
C LYS A 7 10.91 3.63 -5.76
N VAL A 8 10.47 3.80 -7.01
CA VAL A 8 9.84 2.72 -7.79
C VAL A 8 10.82 1.56 -8.04
N LEU A 9 12.07 1.87 -8.39
CA LEU A 9 13.12 0.87 -8.55
C LEU A 9 13.35 0.06 -7.26
N GLY A 10 13.42 0.73 -6.11
CA GLY A 10 13.54 0.07 -4.82
C GLY A 10 12.38 -0.91 -4.56
N ILE A 11 11.14 -0.46 -4.77
CA ILE A 11 9.94 -1.30 -4.62
C ILE A 11 10.01 -2.52 -5.55
N LEU A 12 10.35 -2.33 -6.82
CA LEU A 12 10.45 -3.41 -7.80
C LEU A 12 11.53 -4.42 -7.42
N LEU A 13 12.69 -3.94 -6.96
CA LEU A 13 13.82 -4.78 -6.56
C LEU A 13 13.44 -5.65 -5.35
N THR A 14 12.76 -5.08 -4.36
CA THR A 14 12.25 -5.82 -3.21
C THR A 14 11.22 -6.86 -3.63
N ALA A 15 10.26 -6.51 -4.48
CA ALA A 15 9.27 -7.45 -5.00
C ALA A 15 9.90 -8.60 -5.80
N ALA A 16 10.93 -8.31 -6.59
CA ALA A 16 11.70 -9.31 -7.34
C ALA A 16 12.46 -10.25 -6.39
N ALA A 17 13.11 -9.72 -5.36
CA ALA A 17 13.82 -10.53 -4.36
C ALA A 17 12.87 -11.48 -3.61
N ILE A 18 11.70 -10.99 -3.17
CA ILE A 18 10.69 -11.82 -2.50
C ILE A 18 10.19 -12.90 -3.47
N SER A 19 9.85 -12.52 -4.70
CA SER A 19 9.36 -13.48 -5.72
C SER A 19 10.38 -14.57 -6.02
N LEU A 20 11.68 -14.24 -6.07
CA LEU A 20 12.73 -15.21 -6.35
C LEU A 20 12.86 -16.29 -5.27
N ILE A 21 12.40 -16.02 -4.05
CA ILE A 21 12.44 -16.98 -2.93
C ILE A 21 11.11 -17.74 -2.83
N GLU A 22 9.99 -17.01 -2.81
CA GLU A 22 8.63 -17.54 -2.60
C GLU A 22 8.12 -18.35 -3.80
N VAL A 23 8.27 -17.82 -5.02
CA VAL A 23 7.74 -18.47 -6.23
C VAL A 23 8.32 -19.86 -6.47
N PRO A 24 9.65 -20.09 -6.49
CA PRO A 24 10.18 -21.43 -6.70
C PRO A 24 9.88 -22.36 -5.53
N TYR A 25 9.78 -21.84 -4.30
CA TYR A 25 9.38 -22.64 -3.14
C TYR A 25 7.95 -23.17 -3.29
N MET A 26 7.00 -22.30 -3.62
CA MET A 26 5.60 -22.66 -3.84
C MET A 26 5.41 -23.59 -5.05
N TRP A 27 6.15 -23.32 -6.14
CA TRP A 27 6.12 -24.16 -7.34
C TRP A 27 6.61 -25.58 -7.06
N LYS A 28 7.75 -25.72 -6.35
CA LYS A 28 8.30 -27.03 -5.97
C LYS A 28 7.36 -27.82 -5.06
N LYS A 29 6.58 -27.15 -4.21
CA LYS A 29 5.60 -27.77 -3.33
C LYS A 29 4.22 -28.01 -3.99
N GLY A 30 4.04 -27.62 -5.25
CA GLY A 30 2.76 -27.78 -5.96
C GLY A 30 1.63 -26.88 -5.45
N LEU A 31 1.96 -25.83 -4.69
CA LEU A 31 1.03 -24.91 -4.03
C LEU A 31 0.50 -23.86 -5.00
N LYS A 32 -0.30 -24.29 -5.99
CA LYS A 32 -0.80 -23.42 -7.06
C LYS A 32 -1.78 -22.36 -6.57
N LYS A 33 -2.60 -22.67 -5.54
CA LYS A 33 -3.58 -21.72 -4.99
C LYS A 33 -2.90 -20.62 -4.20
N GLU A 34 -1.89 -20.99 -3.42
CA GLU A 34 -1.08 -20.10 -2.61
C GLU A 34 -0.24 -19.20 -3.51
N LEU A 35 0.35 -19.75 -4.58
CA LEU A 35 1.09 -18.97 -5.57
C LEU A 35 0.19 -17.91 -6.23
N TRP A 36 -1.05 -18.27 -6.55
CA TRP A 36 -2.02 -17.33 -7.13
C TRP A 36 -2.38 -16.22 -6.14
N LEU A 37 -2.69 -16.57 -4.89
CA LEU A 37 -3.00 -15.60 -3.83
C LEU A 37 -1.79 -14.69 -3.55
N PHE A 38 -0.59 -15.25 -3.43
CA PHE A 38 0.66 -14.51 -3.26
C PHE A 38 0.88 -13.52 -4.39
N SER A 39 0.71 -13.97 -5.65
CA SER A 39 0.94 -13.11 -6.81
C SER A 39 -0.05 -11.95 -6.87
N ILE A 40 -1.34 -12.19 -6.57
CA ILE A 40 -2.35 -11.13 -6.46
C ILE A 40 -1.96 -10.14 -5.36
N LEU A 41 -1.61 -10.64 -4.17
CA LEU A 41 -1.29 -9.79 -3.02
C LEU A 41 -0.03 -8.96 -3.28
N LEU A 42 0.99 -9.55 -3.90
CA LEU A 42 2.22 -8.88 -4.30
C LEU A 42 1.93 -7.80 -5.35
N LEU A 43 1.07 -8.09 -6.33
CA LEU A 43 0.67 -7.12 -7.35
C LEU A 43 -0.05 -5.92 -6.72
N PHE A 44 -0.96 -6.15 -5.77
CA PHE A 44 -1.62 -5.07 -5.03
C PHE A 44 -0.62 -4.26 -4.21
N ALA A 45 0.29 -4.92 -3.48
CA ALA A 45 1.30 -4.26 -2.69
C ALA A 45 2.20 -3.36 -3.55
N VAL A 46 2.75 -3.89 -4.65
CA VAL A 46 3.58 -3.14 -5.60
C VAL A 46 2.78 -2.01 -6.25
N GLY A 47 1.54 -2.26 -6.67
CA GLY A 47 0.66 -1.27 -7.26
C GLY A 47 0.41 -0.07 -6.35
N ILE A 48 0.04 -0.33 -5.08
CA ILE A 48 -0.18 0.72 -4.07
C ILE A 48 1.12 1.47 -3.78
N CYS A 49 2.23 0.75 -3.59
CA CYS A 49 3.54 1.36 -3.35
C CYS A 49 3.99 2.26 -4.52
N CYS A 50 3.82 1.80 -5.76
CA CYS A 50 4.11 2.59 -6.96
C CYS A 50 3.21 3.81 -7.06
N ALA A 51 1.89 3.66 -6.88
CA ALA A 51 0.97 4.78 -6.93
C ALA A 51 1.29 5.84 -5.86
N LYS A 52 1.65 5.41 -4.64
CA LYS A 52 2.14 6.31 -3.58
C LYS A 52 3.47 6.97 -3.97
N ALA A 53 4.39 6.23 -4.57
CA ALA A 53 5.68 6.75 -5.03
C ALA A 53 5.51 7.79 -6.15
N LEU A 54 4.48 7.68 -6.99
CA LEU A 54 4.12 8.66 -8.01
C LEU A 54 3.35 9.87 -7.46
N ASN A 55 3.19 10.00 -6.14
CA ASN A 55 2.33 11.00 -5.49
C ASN A 55 0.87 10.97 -5.98
N TRP A 56 0.38 9.79 -6.41
CA TRP A 56 -1.05 9.65 -6.62
C TRP A 56 -1.75 9.83 -5.27
N LEU A 57 -2.72 10.74 -5.21
CA LEU A 57 -3.57 10.98 -4.05
C LEU A 57 -4.50 9.78 -3.86
N ILE A 58 -3.94 8.68 -3.34
CA ILE A 58 -4.73 7.57 -2.81
C ILE A 58 -5.06 7.97 -1.37
N PRO A 59 -6.34 8.24 -1.05
CA PRO A 59 -6.74 8.54 0.31
C PRO A 59 -6.37 7.34 1.19
N THR A 60 -5.62 7.62 2.25
CA THR A 60 -5.23 6.59 3.21
C THR A 60 -6.44 6.20 4.06
N PRO A 61 -6.47 5.00 4.67
CA PRO A 61 -7.52 4.65 5.62
C PRO A 61 -7.66 5.68 6.76
N LEU A 62 -6.54 6.31 7.14
CA LEU A 62 -6.53 7.40 8.12
C LEU A 62 -7.26 8.64 7.61
N ASP A 63 -7.15 8.99 6.33
CA ASP A 63 -7.93 10.08 5.73
C ASP A 63 -9.42 9.78 5.80
N TRP A 64 -9.80 8.51 5.65
CA TRP A 64 -11.19 8.10 5.76
C TRP A 64 -11.73 8.19 7.19
N ILE A 65 -10.94 7.71 8.16
CA ILE A 65 -11.25 7.89 9.59
C ILE A 65 -11.36 9.38 9.88
N THR A 66 -10.42 10.18 9.38
CA THR A 66 -10.41 11.62 9.58
C THR A 66 -11.64 12.28 8.97
N ALA A 67 -12.09 11.85 7.78
CA ALA A 67 -13.31 12.36 7.16
C ALA A 67 -14.57 12.07 7.99
N VAL A 68 -14.63 10.91 8.65
CA VAL A 68 -15.74 10.55 9.55
C VAL A 68 -15.68 11.34 10.87
N TYR A 69 -14.48 11.54 11.42
CA TYR A 69 -14.28 12.25 12.69
C TYR A 69 -14.30 13.77 12.54
N ARG A 70 -13.98 14.32 11.37
CA ARG A 70 -13.97 15.76 11.09
C ARG A 70 -15.24 16.49 11.51
N PRO A 71 -16.47 16.05 11.12
CA PRO A 71 -17.68 16.75 11.53
C PRO A 71 -17.88 16.77 13.04
N PHE A 72 -17.45 15.71 13.73
CA PHE A 72 -17.51 15.66 15.19
C PHE A 72 -16.48 16.59 15.85
N SER A 73 -15.25 16.61 15.34
CA SER A 73 -14.21 17.57 15.76
C SER A 73 -14.65 19.01 15.51
N ASP A 74 -15.19 19.32 14.33
CA ASP A 74 -15.68 20.66 13.98
C ASP A 74 -16.84 21.10 14.88
N PHE A 75 -17.75 20.19 15.23
CA PHE A 75 -18.81 20.46 16.20
C PHE A 75 -18.25 20.82 17.60
N LEU A 76 -17.29 20.03 18.09
CA LEU A 76 -16.64 20.28 19.37
C LEU A 76 -15.82 21.57 19.39
N THR A 77 -15.19 21.93 18.28
CA THR A 77 -14.50 23.21 18.10
C THR A 77 -15.49 24.38 18.07
N HIS A 78 -16.62 24.24 17.37
CA HIS A 78 -17.64 25.28 17.28
C HIS A 78 -18.31 25.58 18.64
N ILE A 79 -18.45 24.57 19.52
CA ILE A 79 -18.98 24.77 20.87
C ILE A 79 -17.90 25.19 21.90
N GLY A 80 -16.65 25.36 21.46
CA GLY A 80 -15.54 25.87 22.27
C GLY A 80 -14.98 24.88 23.28
N LEU A 81 -15.23 23.57 23.10
CA LEU A 81 -14.83 22.53 24.05
C LEU A 81 -13.36 22.10 23.84
N ILE A 82 -12.88 22.18 22.61
CA ILE A 82 -11.50 21.89 22.20
C ILE A 82 -11.00 22.98 21.24
N LYS A 83 -9.68 23.17 21.17
CA LYS A 83 -9.02 24.25 20.42
C LYS A 83 -8.16 23.69 19.30
#